data_AF-A0A962S7S5-F1
#
_entry.id   AF-A0A962S7S5-F1
#
_cell.length_a   1.000
_cell.length_b   1.000
_cell.length_c   1.000
_cell.angle_alpha   90.00
_cell.angle_beta   90.00
_cell.angle_gamma   90.00
#
_symmetry.space_group_name_H-M   'P 1'
#
loop_
_entity.id
_entity.type
_entity.pdbx_description
1 polymer ?
#
loop_
_entity_poly.entity_id
_entity_poly.type
_entity_poly.pdbx_seq_one_letter_code
_entity_poly.pdbx_strand_id
1 'polypeptide(L)' 'LGITFLPEIAQGSPMLTGTGVTTYPMDEKSYRQIALAWRQGSARAEEFRQFGSFIQSTCERPDTP' A
#
# COMPACT_ATOMS: atom_id res chain seq x y z
N LEU A 1 4.17 -13.98 -22.96
CA LEU A 1 4.45 -12.71 -22.25
C LEU A 1 3.15 -11.94 -22.18
N GLY A 2 2.69 -11.56 -20.98
CA GLY A 2 1.36 -10.99 -20.78
C GLY A 2 1.42 -9.67 -20.01
N ILE A 3 0.24 -9.07 -19.80
CA ILE A 3 0.06 -7.90 -18.95
C ILE A 3 -0.42 -8.33 -17.56
N THR A 4 -0.10 -7.55 -16.53
CA THR A 4 -0.57 -7.78 -15.17
C THR A 4 -0.86 -6.45 -14.48
N PHE A 5 -1.66 -6.50 -13.42
CA PHE A 5 -1.94 -5.36 -12.57
C PHE A 5 -0.91 -5.27 -11.44
N LEU A 6 -0.38 -4.07 -11.22
CA LEU A 6 0.57 -3.80 -10.16
C LEU A 6 -0.09 -2.86 -9.14
N PRO A 7 0.00 -3.16 -7.83
CA PRO A 7 -0.41 -2.20 -6.83
C PRO A 7 0.54 -1.01 -6.84
N GLU A 8 0.03 0.17 -6.51
CA GLU A 8 0.80 1.41 -6.50
C GLU A 8 2.06 1.32 -5.63
N ILE A 9 2.01 0.58 -4.51
CA ILE A 9 3.18 0.36 -3.64
C ILE A 9 4.36 -0.37 -4.31
N ALA A 10 4.14 -0.99 -5.47
CA ALA A 10 5.19 -1.59 -6.28
C ALA A 10 5.84 -0.58 -7.26
N GLN A 11 5.19 0.55 -7.54
CA GLN A 11 5.83 1.65 -8.27
C GLN A 11 6.98 2.21 -7.43
N GLY A 12 8.15 2.36 -8.06
CA GLY A 12 9.37 2.82 -7.37
C GLY A 12 10.09 1.74 -6.54
N SER A 13 9.54 0.52 -6.44
CA SER A 13 10.25 -0.61 -5.84
C SER A 13 11.40 -1.09 -6.76
N PRO A 14 12.53 -1.56 -6.19
CA PRO A 14 13.58 -2.24 -6.94
C PRO A 14 13.08 -3.42 -7.78
N MET A 15 11.89 -3.97 -7.48
CA MET A 15 11.27 -5.04 -8.27
C MET A 15 11.07 -4.69 -9.74
N LEU A 16 10.88 -3.40 -10.08
CA LEU A 16 10.68 -2.98 -11.47
C LEU A 16 11.98 -2.48 -12.11
N THR A 17 13.00 -2.17 -11.31
CA THR A 17 14.29 -1.65 -11.77
C THR A 17 15.01 -2.71 -12.62
N GLY A 18 15.40 -2.34 -13.84
CA GLY A 18 16.13 -3.23 -14.75
C GLY A 18 15.29 -4.26 -15.49
N THR A 19 13.96 -4.26 -15.33
CA THR A 19 13.07 -5.28 -15.92
C THR A 19 12.48 -4.91 -17.28
N GLY A 20 12.72 -3.69 -17.79
CA GLY A 20 12.17 -3.21 -19.07
C GLY A 20 10.64 -3.10 -19.09
N VAL A 21 9.98 -3.20 -17.93
CA VAL A 21 8.53 -3.16 -17.78
C VAL A 21 8.04 -1.71 -17.84
N THR A 22 7.09 -1.45 -18.75
CA THR A 22 6.36 -0.18 -18.81
C THR A 22 5.08 -0.28 -17.99
N THR A 23 4.78 0.75 -17.19
CA THR A 23 3.53 0.84 -16.41
C THR A 23 2.62 1.91 -17.00
N TYR A 24 1.31 1.69 -16.92
CA TYR A 24 0.28 2.63 -17.36
C TYR A 24 -0.69 2.87 -16.20
N PRO A 25 -1.13 4.12 -15.97
CA PRO A 25 -2.08 4.42 -14.91
C PRO A 25 -3.44 3.78 -15.17
N MET A 26 -4.12 3.35 -14.09
CA MET A 26 -5.51 2.86 -14.12
C MET A 26 -6.48 3.96 -13.67
N ASP A 27 -7.77 3.73 -13.92
CA ASP A 27 -8.87 4.61 -13.50
C ASP A 27 -8.89 4.81 -11.96
N GLU A 28 -9.33 5.99 -11.51
CA GLU A 28 -9.23 6.49 -10.12
C GLU A 28 -9.89 5.57 -9.08
N LYS A 29 -10.85 4.74 -9.50
CA LYS A 29 -11.54 3.77 -8.64
C LYS A 29 -10.81 2.43 -8.48
N SER A 30 -9.59 2.32 -9.00
CA SER A 30 -8.79 1.08 -8.97
C SER A 30 -7.82 1.05 -7.78
N TYR A 31 -8.35 1.17 -6.57
CA TYR A 31 -7.55 1.12 -5.34
C TYR A 31 -7.95 -0.05 -4.45
N ARG A 32 -7.09 -0.36 -3.47
CA ARG A 32 -7.36 -1.35 -2.42
C ARG A 32 -7.18 -0.71 -1.05
N GLN A 33 -8.01 -1.13 -0.10
CA GLN A 33 -7.86 -0.73 1.29
C GLN A 33 -6.91 -1.68 2.00
N ILE A 34 -5.85 -1.14 2.60
CA ILE A 34 -4.91 -1.88 3.44
C ILE A 34 -5.27 -1.66 4.90
N ALA A 35 -5.37 -2.75 5.67
CA ALA A 35 -5.74 -2.72 7.08
C ALA A 35 -4.70 -3.45 7.94
N LEU A 36 -4.46 -2.92 9.14
CA LEU A 36 -3.72 -3.58 10.21
C LEU A 36 -4.71 -4.36 11.08
N ALA A 37 -4.53 -5.68 11.19
CA ALA A 37 -5.40 -6.56 11.96
C ALA A 37 -4.60 -7.37 12.98
N TRP A 38 -5.20 -7.62 14.14
CA TRP A 38 -4.65 -8.46 15.21
C TRP A 38 -5.76 -9.27 15.89
N ARG A 39 -5.37 -10.28 16.68
CA ARG A 39 -6.33 -11.09 17.46
C ARG A 39 -6.90 -10.26 18.62
N GLN A 40 -8.21 -10.41 18.88
CA GLN A 40 -8.91 -9.68 19.94
C GLN A 40 -8.23 -9.79 21.32
N GLY A 41 -7.70 -10.96 21.68
CA GLY A 41 -7.01 -11.20 22.95
C GLY A 41 -5.53 -10.83 22.99
N SER A 42 -5.03 -10.06 22.02
CA SER A 42 -3.61 -9.66 22.00
C SER A 42 -3.27 -8.75 23.18
N ALA A 43 -2.28 -9.15 23.99
CA ALA A 43 -1.72 -8.29 25.03
C ALA A 43 -1.08 -7.00 24.48
N ARG A 44 -0.73 -6.98 23.18
CA ARG A 44 -0.04 -5.87 22.50
C ARG A 44 -1.00 -4.97 21.71
N ALA A 45 -2.30 -5.00 22.03
CA ALA A 45 -3.31 -4.24 21.29
C ALA A 45 -2.98 -2.74 21.21
N GLU A 46 -2.42 -2.17 22.27
CA GLU A 46 -2.05 -0.75 22.30
C GLU A 46 -0.90 -0.42 21.34
N GLU A 47 0.10 -1.28 21.27
CA GLU A 47 1.23 -1.11 20.36
C GLU A 47 0.79 -1.21 18.89
N PHE A 48 -0.18 -2.09 18.58
CA PHE A 48 -0.77 -2.14 17.25
C PHE A 48 -1.55 -0.87 16.90
N ARG A 49 -2.22 -0.24 17.86
CA ARG A 49 -2.88 1.06 17.62
C ARG A 49 -1.85 2.15 17.34
N GLN A 50 -0.80 2.23 18.16
CA GLN A 50 0.29 3.19 17.96
C GLN A 50 0.95 3.01 16.59
N PHE A 51 1.21 1.76 16.20
CA PHE A 51 1.74 1.45 14.87
C PHE A 51 0.78 1.82 13.74
N GLY A 52 -0.52 1.59 13.94
CA GLY A 52 -1.57 2.05 13.02
C GLY A 52 -1.56 3.56 12.82
N SER A 53 -1.49 4.32 13.91
CA SER A 53 -1.37 5.79 13.86
C SER A 53 -0.10 6.24 13.15
N PHE A 54 1.02 5.55 13.39
CA PHE A 54 2.30 5.82 12.72
C PHE A 54 2.23 5.56 11.21
N ILE A 55 1.59 4.46 10.79
CA ILE A 55 1.38 4.18 9.36
C ILE A 55 0.51 5.28 8.74
N GLN A 56 -0.60 5.66 9.40
CA GLN A 56 -1.49 6.70 8.90
C GLN A 56 -0.78 8.05 8.72
N SER A 57 0.03 8.48 9.69
CA SER A 57 0.78 9.74 9.59
C SER A 57 1.86 9.73 8.51
N THR A 58 2.44 8.56 8.22
CA THR A 58 3.54 8.44 7.24
C THR A 58 3.02 8.21 5.82
N CYS A 59 1.87 7.56 5.71
CA CYS A 59 1.24 7.21 4.44
C CYS A 59 0.08 8.15 4.06
N GLU A 60 -0.03 9.33 4.69
CA GLU A 60 -0.98 10.37 4.26
C GLU A 60 -0.83 10.58 2.75
N ARG A 61 -1.85 10.11 2.03
CA ARG A 61 -1.96 10.27 0.59
C ARG A 61 -2.30 11.74 0.36
N PRO A 62 -1.52 12.51 -0.41
CA PRO A 62 -1.97 13.84 -0.78
C PRO A 62 -3.31 13.68 -1.50
N ASP A 63 -4.33 14.35 -0.96
CA ASP A 63 -5.66 14.40 -1.55
C ASP A 63 -5.53 14.70 -3.05
N THR A 64 -6.11 13.82 -3.87
CA THR A 64 -6.38 14.12 -5.27
C THR A 64 -7.82 14.63 -5.32
N PRO A 65 -8.08 15.77 -5.99
CA PRO A 65 -9.33 16.53 -5.89
C PRO A 65 -10.60 15.77 -6.27
#